data_AF-A0A254QG39-F1
#
_entry.id   AF-A0A254QG39-F1
#
_cell.length_a   1.000
_cell.length_b   1.000
_cell.length_c   1.000
_cell.angle_alpha   90.00
_cell.angle_beta   90.00
_cell.angle_gamma   90.00
#
_symmetry.space_group_name_H-M   'P 1'
#
loop_
_entity.id
_entity.type
_entity.pdbx_description
1 polymer ?
#
loop_
_entity_poly.entity_id
_entity_poly.type
_entity_poly.pdbx_seq_one_letter_code
_entity_poly.pdbx_strand_id
1 'polypeptide(L)'
;MNKFLVSVLLVGSIAFPTMAQAWTYVGNAGNVVLCKDTVMGFYDRFEMALRYKWDWKRAGVGRAYNSERPVEVSIAAAYLERIKNLSPALYTELNTYLSTFIEDANFVDGYLPSVVDDSGVVVLPEKDCTLELLIVQRPAKFPKKTYYTINKIYWDKLQAQDRAVAILHELIYRVILVRGKNPATSEGVRMVNEVILSAKTAEMSAEQFGDLLITYLGANYGKKMAQ
;
A
#
# COMPACT_ATOMS: atom_id res chain seq x y z
N MET A 1 68.85 -16.26 -33.47
CA MET A 1 67.53 -16.94 -33.63
C MET A 1 67.37 -17.85 -32.42
N ASN A 2 66.38 -17.80 -31.54
CA ASN A 2 65.01 -17.27 -31.58
C ASN A 2 64.67 -16.71 -30.19
N LYS A 3 63.91 -15.61 -30.16
CA LYS A 3 63.24 -15.09 -28.96
C LYS A 3 62.00 -15.96 -28.71
N PHE A 4 61.83 -16.52 -27.52
CA PHE A 4 60.53 -17.01 -27.06
C PHE A 4 60.24 -16.41 -25.69
N LEU A 5 59.40 -15.37 -25.71
CA LEU A 5 58.72 -14.83 -24.54
C LEU A 5 57.78 -15.91 -24.00
N VAL A 6 58.01 -16.32 -22.76
CA VAL A 6 56.98 -17.03 -21.97
C VAL A 6 56.12 -15.96 -21.32
N SER A 7 55.08 -15.53 -22.03
CA SER A 7 53.98 -14.76 -21.43
C SER A 7 53.12 -15.71 -20.61
N VAL A 8 53.35 -15.75 -19.30
CA VAL A 8 52.41 -16.36 -18.36
C VAL A 8 51.16 -15.49 -18.33
N LEU A 9 50.11 -15.92 -19.04
CA LEU A 9 48.79 -15.31 -18.96
C LEU A 9 48.22 -15.62 -17.57
N LEU A 10 48.25 -14.62 -16.68
CA LEU A 10 47.51 -14.66 -15.44
C LEU A 10 46.02 -14.54 -15.79
N VAL A 11 45.33 -15.67 -15.93
CA VAL A 11 43.86 -15.68 -16.01
C VAL A 11 43.35 -15.39 -14.60
N GLY A 12 43.24 -14.10 -14.29
CA GLY A 12 42.57 -13.63 -13.09
C GLY A 12 41.09 -13.97 -13.18
N SER A 13 40.68 -15.04 -12.51
CA SER A 13 39.28 -15.37 -12.25
C SER A 13 38.67 -14.27 -11.40
N ILE A 14 38.16 -13.22 -12.04
CA ILE A 14 37.27 -12.25 -11.40
C ILE A 14 35.96 -13.01 -11.18
N ALA A 15 35.87 -13.70 -10.05
CA ALA A 15 34.60 -14.13 -9.50
C ALA A 15 33.82 -12.86 -9.18
N PHE A 16 32.97 -12.42 -10.11
CA PHE A 16 31.92 -11.47 -9.79
C PHE A 16 30.96 -12.22 -8.86
N PRO A 17 30.84 -11.86 -7.56
CA PRO A 17 29.69 -12.31 -6.82
C PRO A 17 28.49 -11.68 -7.54
N THR A 18 27.73 -12.51 -8.24
CA THR A 18 26.37 -12.16 -8.63
C THR A 18 25.62 -11.99 -7.32
N MET A 19 25.62 -10.76 -6.80
CA MET A 19 24.65 -10.34 -5.80
C MET A 19 23.29 -10.31 -6.49
N ALA A 20 22.73 -11.50 -6.71
CA ALA A 20 21.30 -11.68 -6.88
C ALA A 20 20.69 -11.35 -5.52
N GLN A 21 20.62 -10.07 -5.21
CA GLN A 21 19.88 -9.57 -4.08
C GLN A 21 18.40 -9.75 -4.47
N ALA A 22 17.87 -10.95 -4.17
CA ALA A 22 16.45 -11.18 -4.15
C ALA A 22 15.91 -10.21 -3.08
N TRP A 23 15.35 -9.09 -3.54
CA TRP A 23 14.75 -8.11 -2.65
C TRP A 23 13.53 -8.79 -2.02
N THR A 24 13.70 -9.26 -0.79
CA THR A 24 12.59 -9.64 0.08
C THR A 24 11.89 -8.34 0.49
N TYR A 25 10.78 -8.05 -0.18
CA TYR A 25 9.92 -6.95 0.22
C TYR A 25 9.03 -7.46 1.37
N VAL A 26 9.13 -6.78 2.51
CA VAL A 26 8.38 -7.07 3.74
C VAL A 26 7.46 -5.87 3.98
N GLY A 27 6.20 -6.09 4.32
CA GLY A 27 5.30 -4.99 4.70
C GLY A 27 4.56 -4.32 3.54
N ASN A 28 4.82 -4.66 2.28
CA ASN A 28 4.47 -3.80 1.15
C ASN A 28 3.29 -4.32 0.30
N ALA A 29 2.37 -5.02 0.95
CA ALA A 29 1.29 -5.71 0.27
C ALA A 29 -0.10 -5.32 0.78
N GLY A 30 -1.03 -5.28 -0.18
CA GLY A 30 -2.46 -5.24 0.08
C GLY A 30 -3.10 -6.56 -0.35
N ASN A 31 -3.97 -7.11 0.49
CA ASN A 31 -4.62 -8.40 0.26
C ASN A 31 -6.12 -8.26 -0.01
N VAL A 32 -6.64 -9.20 -0.81
CA VAL A 32 -8.08 -9.50 -0.84
C VAL A 32 -8.39 -10.71 0.02
N VAL A 33 -9.63 -10.77 0.49
CA VAL A 33 -10.18 -11.97 1.11
C VAL A 33 -10.82 -12.83 0.00
N LEU A 34 -10.35 -14.07 -0.13
CA LEU A 34 -10.89 -15.07 -1.05
C LEU A 34 -11.61 -16.16 -0.25
N CYS A 35 -12.87 -16.48 -0.54
CA CYS A 35 -13.58 -17.60 0.07
C CYS A 35 -14.20 -18.46 -1.03
N LYS A 36 -13.82 -19.75 -1.11
CA LYS A 36 -14.29 -20.69 -2.15
C LYS A 36 -14.27 -20.06 -3.57
N ASP A 37 -13.12 -19.49 -3.95
CA ASP A 37 -12.86 -18.80 -5.23
C ASP A 37 -13.59 -17.46 -5.47
N THR A 38 -14.37 -16.98 -4.50
CA THR A 38 -15.03 -15.68 -4.57
C THR A 38 -14.16 -14.61 -3.89
N VAL A 39 -13.83 -13.56 -4.63
CA VAL A 39 -13.16 -12.38 -4.07
C VAL A 39 -14.20 -11.58 -3.30
N MET A 40 -14.10 -11.59 -1.97
CA MET A 40 -15.09 -10.99 -1.08
C MET A 40 -14.89 -9.48 -0.91
N GLY A 41 -13.65 -8.99 -1.05
CA GLY A 41 -13.30 -7.58 -0.88
C GLY A 41 -11.85 -7.40 -0.46
N PHE A 42 -11.45 -6.15 -0.23
CA PHE A 42 -10.12 -5.83 0.30
C PHE A 42 -10.05 -6.09 1.81
N TYR A 43 -8.91 -6.58 2.31
CA TYR A 43 -8.79 -7.11 3.67
C TYR A 43 -9.08 -6.09 4.78
N ASP A 44 -8.59 -4.85 4.67
CA ASP A 44 -8.79 -3.78 5.67
C ASP A 44 -10.27 -3.58 6.02
N ARG A 45 -11.18 -3.79 5.06
CA ARG A 45 -12.62 -3.69 5.33
C ARG A 45 -13.11 -4.75 6.32
N PHE A 46 -12.59 -5.97 6.21
CA PHE A 46 -12.96 -7.08 7.07
C PHE A 46 -12.33 -6.92 8.44
N GLU A 47 -11.07 -6.52 8.51
CA GLU A 47 -10.40 -6.27 9.79
C GLU A 47 -11.13 -5.16 10.57
N MET A 48 -11.48 -4.03 9.93
CA MET A 48 -12.31 -2.97 10.54
C MET A 48 -13.58 -3.50 11.21
N ALA A 49 -14.32 -4.35 10.50
CA ALA A 49 -15.62 -4.85 10.95
C ALA A 49 -15.48 -5.96 12.01
N LEU A 50 -14.54 -6.88 11.82
CA LEU A 50 -14.43 -8.09 12.64
C LEU A 50 -13.56 -7.85 13.89
N ARG A 51 -12.45 -7.12 13.75
CA ARG A 51 -11.51 -6.85 14.84
C ARG A 51 -11.96 -5.66 15.68
N TYR A 52 -12.32 -4.54 15.04
CA TYR A 52 -12.63 -3.30 15.75
C TYR A 52 -14.13 -3.02 15.91
N LYS A 53 -14.99 -3.77 15.21
CA LYS A 53 -16.46 -3.58 15.22
C LYS A 53 -16.85 -2.16 14.82
N TRP A 54 -16.11 -1.58 13.88
CA TRP A 54 -16.40 -0.24 13.35
C TRP A 54 -17.25 -0.33 12.08
N ASP A 55 -18.16 0.63 11.95
CA ASP A 55 -18.98 0.76 10.74
C ASP A 55 -18.19 1.40 9.60
N TRP A 56 -18.18 0.74 8.45
CA TRP A 56 -17.73 1.39 7.22
C TRP A 56 -18.70 2.49 6.81
N LYS A 57 -18.28 3.75 6.91
CA LYS A 57 -19.09 4.87 6.44
C LYS A 57 -18.89 5.04 4.93
N ARG A 58 -19.79 4.44 4.14
CA ARG A 58 -19.82 4.60 2.67
C ARG A 58 -20.54 5.88 2.21
N ALA A 59 -21.36 6.48 3.08
CA ALA A 59 -22.21 7.62 2.74
C ALA A 59 -21.38 8.88 2.39
N GLY A 60 -21.79 9.62 1.35
CA GLY A 60 -21.14 10.86 0.90
C GLY A 60 -20.02 10.70 -0.13
N VAL A 61 -19.54 9.47 -0.36
CA VAL A 61 -18.35 9.16 -1.18
C VAL A 61 -18.64 9.07 -2.71
N GLY A 62 -19.89 9.34 -3.13
CA GLY A 62 -20.31 9.27 -4.54
C GLY A 62 -20.89 10.55 -5.13
N ARG A 63 -20.83 11.69 -4.43
CA ARG A 63 -21.52 12.94 -4.86
C ARG A 63 -20.67 13.90 -5.69
N ALA A 64 -19.37 13.63 -5.84
CA ALA A 64 -18.49 14.37 -6.74
C ALA A 64 -17.77 13.38 -7.66
N TYR A 65 -18.53 12.65 -8.49
CA TYR A 65 -17.94 11.91 -9.58
C TYR A 65 -17.43 12.91 -10.61
N ASN A 66 -16.11 13.05 -10.73
CA ASN A 66 -15.50 13.68 -11.88
C ASN A 66 -15.31 12.59 -12.95
N SER A 67 -15.99 12.71 -14.09
CA SER A 67 -15.90 11.77 -15.22
C SER A 67 -14.50 11.65 -15.82
N GLU A 68 -13.58 12.56 -15.48
CA GLU A 68 -12.19 12.55 -15.95
C GLU A 68 -11.29 11.54 -15.21
N ARG A 69 -11.75 10.95 -14.10
CA ARG A 69 -10.97 9.99 -13.30
C ARG A 69 -11.70 8.66 -13.11
N PRO A 70 -10.97 7.54 -12.95
CA PRO A 70 -11.59 6.27 -12.54
C PRO A 70 -12.41 6.43 -11.26
N VAL A 71 -13.51 5.69 -11.16
CA VAL A 71 -14.48 5.83 -10.08
C VAL A 71 -13.84 5.55 -8.71
N GLU A 72 -12.96 4.56 -8.62
CA GLU A 72 -12.22 4.21 -7.41
C GLU A 72 -11.28 5.32 -6.93
N VAL A 73 -10.67 6.08 -7.86
CA VAL A 73 -9.82 7.23 -7.53
C VAL A 73 -10.66 8.38 -6.96
N SER A 74 -11.85 8.60 -7.53
CA SER A 74 -12.79 9.61 -7.03
C SER A 74 -13.32 9.25 -5.63
N ILE A 75 -13.62 7.97 -5.39
CA ILE A 75 -14.02 7.44 -4.08
C ILE A 75 -12.87 7.61 -3.07
N ALA A 76 -11.63 7.26 -3.44
CA ALA A 76 -10.47 7.46 -2.57
C ALA A 76 -10.27 8.94 -2.20
N ALA A 77 -10.42 9.86 -3.15
CA ALA A 77 -10.34 11.30 -2.89
C ALA A 77 -11.39 11.75 -1.86
N ALA A 78 -12.62 11.27 -1.99
CA ALA A 78 -13.70 11.61 -1.04
C ALA A 78 -13.46 11.04 0.37
N TYR A 79 -12.75 9.91 0.51
CA TYR A 79 -12.28 9.45 1.82
C TYR A 79 -11.18 10.36 2.38
N LEU A 80 -10.22 10.81 1.56
CA LEU A 80 -9.15 11.71 1.99
C LEU A 80 -9.69 13.06 2.50
N GLU A 81 -10.78 13.58 1.94
CA GLU A 81 -11.40 14.83 2.44
C GLU A 81 -11.74 14.78 3.94
N ARG A 82 -11.97 13.59 4.51
CA ARG A 82 -12.29 13.43 5.94
C ARG A 82 -11.14 13.82 6.86
N ILE A 83 -9.90 13.68 6.39
CA ILE A 83 -8.71 14.02 7.19
C ILE A 83 -8.15 15.41 6.87
N LYS A 84 -8.75 16.14 5.91
CA LYS A 84 -8.25 17.44 5.47
C LYS A 84 -8.07 18.44 6.61
N ASN A 85 -9.00 18.49 7.54
CA ASN A 85 -8.94 19.37 8.71
C ASN A 85 -8.19 18.75 9.90
N LEU A 86 -8.03 17.42 9.92
CA LEU A 86 -7.32 16.71 10.99
C LEU A 86 -5.80 16.71 10.77
N SER A 87 -5.37 16.57 9.52
CA SER A 87 -3.98 16.60 9.10
C SER A 87 -3.86 17.15 7.66
N PRO A 88 -3.83 18.48 7.48
CA PRO A 88 -3.71 19.11 6.16
C PRO A 88 -2.45 18.67 5.40
N ALA A 89 -1.35 18.45 6.12
CA ALA A 89 -0.09 18.00 5.56
C ALA A 89 -0.20 16.57 4.98
N LEU A 90 -0.76 15.62 5.74
CA LEU A 90 -0.96 14.25 5.25
C LEU A 90 -1.97 14.22 4.10
N TYR A 91 -3.07 14.97 4.19
CA TYR A 91 -4.03 15.12 3.10
C TYR A 91 -3.36 15.58 1.80
N THR A 92 -2.52 16.61 1.86
CA THR A 92 -1.82 17.16 0.68
C THR A 92 -0.88 16.12 0.07
N GLU A 93 -0.13 15.40 0.91
CA GLU A 93 0.80 14.35 0.47
C GLU A 93 0.05 13.19 -0.20
N LEU A 94 -1.00 12.67 0.44
CA LEU A 94 -1.81 11.58 -0.10
C LEU A 94 -2.54 11.99 -1.38
N ASN A 95 -3.08 13.21 -1.46
CA ASN A 95 -3.76 13.69 -2.66
C ASN A 95 -2.79 13.87 -3.84
N THR A 96 -1.53 14.22 -3.55
CA THR A 96 -0.46 14.24 -4.57
C THR A 96 -0.21 12.84 -5.13
N TYR A 97 -0.03 11.83 -4.29
CA TYR A 97 0.17 10.46 -4.75
C TYR A 97 -1.08 9.87 -5.43
N LEU A 98 -2.28 10.24 -4.97
CA LEU A 98 -3.53 9.82 -5.58
C LEU A 98 -3.64 10.30 -7.03
N SER A 99 -3.16 11.52 -7.32
CA SER A 99 -3.22 12.10 -8.66
C SER A 99 -2.42 11.34 -9.72
N THR A 100 -1.37 10.62 -9.30
CA THR A 100 -0.51 9.83 -10.20
C THR A 100 -0.70 8.32 -10.03
N PHE A 101 -1.60 7.86 -9.14
CA PHE A 101 -1.71 6.45 -8.75
C PHE A 101 -1.87 5.51 -9.97
N ILE A 102 -2.75 5.87 -10.90
CA ILE A 102 -3.03 5.04 -12.09
C ILE A 102 -1.83 4.98 -13.03
N GLU A 103 -1.12 6.10 -13.20
CA GLU A 103 0.11 6.16 -14.02
C GLU A 103 1.26 5.39 -13.36
N ASP A 104 1.29 5.38 -12.03
CA ASP A 104 2.27 4.68 -11.20
C ASP A 104 1.93 3.18 -11.04
N ALA A 105 0.78 2.72 -11.54
CA ALA A 105 0.29 1.35 -11.41
C ALA A 105 0.52 0.53 -12.69
N ASN A 106 0.95 -0.72 -12.50
CA ASN A 106 1.07 -1.72 -13.55
C ASN A 106 0.20 -2.93 -13.21
N PHE A 107 -0.82 -3.16 -14.03
CA PHE A 107 -1.70 -4.31 -13.91
C PHE A 107 -1.09 -5.53 -14.61
N VAL A 108 -1.11 -6.68 -13.95
CA VAL A 108 -0.61 -7.94 -14.49
C VAL A 108 -1.68 -9.02 -14.41
N ASP A 109 -1.75 -9.83 -15.46
CA ASP A 109 -2.63 -10.99 -15.51
C ASP A 109 -1.94 -12.17 -14.82
N GLY A 110 -2.22 -12.37 -13.53
CA GLY A 110 -1.75 -13.51 -12.76
C GLY A 110 -0.90 -13.13 -11.55
N TYR A 111 0.08 -13.98 -11.25
CA TYR A 111 0.77 -13.97 -9.97
C TYR A 111 1.67 -12.75 -9.77
N LEU A 112 1.47 -12.09 -8.65
CA LEU A 112 2.41 -11.11 -8.12
C LEU A 112 3.61 -11.85 -7.52
N PRO A 113 4.83 -11.29 -7.58
CA PRO A 113 5.98 -11.93 -6.96
C PRO A 113 5.77 -12.04 -5.46
N SER A 114 6.22 -13.17 -4.90
CA SER A 114 6.12 -13.46 -3.49
C SER A 114 6.75 -12.33 -2.67
N VAL A 115 5.90 -11.69 -1.88
CA VAL A 115 6.28 -10.82 -0.77
C VAL A 115 6.32 -11.65 0.50
N VAL A 116 7.13 -11.24 1.47
CA VAL A 116 7.09 -11.84 2.80
C VAL A 116 5.74 -11.47 3.41
N ASP A 117 5.04 -12.46 3.98
CA ASP A 117 3.76 -12.24 4.65
C ASP A 117 3.87 -11.10 5.67
N ASP A 118 3.09 -10.05 5.43
CA ASP A 118 3.05 -8.81 6.20
C ASP A 118 1.70 -8.57 6.87
N SER A 119 0.84 -9.59 6.83
CA SER A 119 -0.53 -9.50 7.30
C SER A 119 -0.59 -9.25 8.81
N GLY A 120 0.44 -9.60 9.58
CA GLY A 120 0.43 -9.46 11.04
C GLY A 120 -0.66 -10.33 11.67
N VAL A 121 -1.46 -9.79 12.59
CA VAL A 121 -2.64 -10.51 13.12
C VAL A 121 -3.74 -10.51 12.07
N VAL A 122 -4.23 -11.71 11.72
CA VAL A 122 -5.25 -11.91 10.69
C VAL A 122 -6.58 -12.34 11.29
N VAL A 123 -7.66 -11.67 10.89
CA VAL A 123 -9.05 -12.01 11.26
C VAL A 123 -9.90 -12.16 9.99
N LEU A 124 -10.33 -13.38 9.68
CA LEU A 124 -11.12 -13.69 8.50
C LEU A 124 -12.60 -13.92 8.83
N PRO A 125 -13.53 -13.63 7.90
CA PRO A 125 -14.96 -13.76 8.15
C PRO A 125 -15.43 -15.22 8.28
N GLU A 126 -14.77 -16.15 7.58
CA GLU A 126 -15.09 -17.59 7.61
C GLU A 126 -13.82 -18.43 7.65
N LYS A 127 -13.94 -19.69 8.09
CA LYS A 127 -12.80 -20.60 8.33
C LYS A 127 -12.04 -20.98 7.05
N ASP A 128 -12.72 -20.97 5.91
CA ASP A 128 -12.19 -21.39 4.61
C ASP A 128 -11.86 -20.21 3.69
N CYS A 129 -11.82 -19.01 4.25
CA CYS A 129 -11.28 -17.86 3.55
C CYS A 129 -9.75 -17.84 3.64
N THR A 130 -9.10 -17.25 2.65
CA THR A 130 -7.66 -16.99 2.62
C THR A 130 -7.39 -15.54 2.24
N LEU A 131 -6.18 -15.08 2.55
CA LEU A 131 -5.65 -13.81 2.04
C LEU A 131 -4.87 -14.07 0.76
N GLU A 132 -5.23 -13.35 -0.28
CA GLU A 132 -4.56 -13.41 -1.57
C GLU A 132 -3.99 -12.03 -1.92
N LEU A 133 -2.80 -12.01 -2.50
CA LEU A 133 -2.09 -10.77 -2.80
C LEU A 133 -2.78 -10.02 -3.96
N LEU A 134 -3.24 -8.80 -3.70
CA LEU A 134 -3.86 -7.93 -4.70
C LEU A 134 -2.87 -6.95 -5.30
N ILE A 135 -2.04 -6.35 -4.46
CA ILE A 135 -1.21 -5.22 -4.83
C ILE A 135 0.10 -5.28 -4.06
N VAL A 136 1.19 -4.95 -4.74
CA VAL A 136 2.53 -4.86 -4.15
C VAL A 136 3.12 -3.52 -4.51
N GLN A 137 3.57 -2.77 -3.49
CA GLN A 137 4.31 -1.53 -3.70
C GLN A 137 5.82 -1.76 -3.74
N ARG A 138 6.47 -1.44 -4.85
CA ARG A 138 7.94 -1.45 -4.95
C ARG A 138 8.48 -0.02 -4.95
N PRO A 139 9.65 0.24 -4.33
CA PRO A 139 10.36 1.49 -4.57
C PRO A 139 10.70 1.58 -6.07
N ALA A 140 10.45 2.74 -6.67
CA ALA A 140 10.64 2.94 -8.10
C ALA A 140 12.08 2.59 -8.52
N LYS A 141 12.21 1.64 -9.46
CA LYS A 141 13.49 1.36 -10.11
C LYS A 141 13.62 2.28 -11.32
N PHE A 142 14.56 3.21 -11.28
CA PHE A 142 14.92 4.02 -12.46
C PHE A 142 15.14 3.09 -13.68
N PRO A 143 14.59 3.40 -14.86
CA PRO A 143 13.82 4.59 -15.25
C PRO A 143 12.29 4.42 -15.22
N LYS A 144 11.73 3.30 -14.73
CA LYS A 144 10.28 3.07 -14.71
C LYS A 144 9.69 3.50 -13.36
N LYS A 145 8.80 4.50 -13.39
CA LYS A 145 8.05 5.06 -12.25
C LYS A 145 6.94 4.13 -11.70
N THR A 146 6.97 2.84 -12.03
CA THR A 146 5.94 1.93 -11.52
C THR A 146 6.18 1.67 -10.04
N TYR A 147 5.30 2.20 -9.21
CA TYR A 147 5.30 1.94 -7.77
C TYR A 147 4.43 0.75 -7.41
N TYR A 148 3.33 0.52 -8.14
CA TYR A 148 2.33 -0.48 -7.77
C TYR A 148 2.27 -1.57 -8.83
N THR A 149 2.36 -2.84 -8.42
CA THR A 149 2.01 -3.98 -9.29
C THR A 149 0.72 -4.59 -8.79
N ILE A 150 -0.31 -4.65 -9.63
CA ILE A 150 -1.67 -5.02 -9.24
C ILE A 150 -2.09 -6.29 -9.97
N ASN A 151 -2.60 -7.27 -9.23
CA ASN A 151 -3.21 -8.46 -9.81
C ASN A 151 -4.55 -8.07 -10.45
N LYS A 152 -4.58 -8.07 -11.78
CA LYS A 152 -5.74 -7.63 -12.56
C LYS A 152 -6.96 -8.53 -12.34
N ILE A 153 -6.75 -9.84 -12.18
CA ILE A 153 -7.82 -10.83 -12.00
C ILE A 153 -8.61 -10.55 -10.72
N TYR A 154 -7.91 -10.26 -9.62
CA TYR A 154 -8.57 -9.91 -8.36
C TYR A 154 -9.12 -8.49 -8.38
N TRP A 155 -8.37 -7.54 -8.94
CA TRP A 155 -8.81 -6.14 -9.07
C TRP A 155 -10.16 -6.03 -9.78
N ASP A 156 -10.31 -6.69 -10.93
CA ASP A 156 -11.51 -6.63 -11.75
C ASP A 156 -12.75 -7.22 -11.02
N LYS A 157 -12.54 -8.14 -10.07
CA LYS A 157 -13.60 -8.72 -9.24
C LYS A 157 -14.02 -7.85 -8.05
N LEU A 158 -13.20 -6.87 -7.67
CA LEU A 158 -13.53 -5.95 -6.58
C LEU A 158 -14.56 -4.90 -6.98
N GLN A 159 -15.38 -4.48 -6.02
CA GLN A 159 -16.20 -3.28 -6.16
C GLN A 159 -15.31 -2.02 -6.13
N ALA A 160 -15.78 -0.95 -6.76
CA ALA A 160 -15.06 0.32 -6.80
C ALA A 160 -14.67 0.85 -5.41
N GLN A 161 -15.50 0.58 -4.39
CA GLN A 161 -15.23 0.97 -3.02
C GLN A 161 -14.05 0.19 -2.44
N ASP A 162 -13.99 -1.14 -2.61
CA ASP A 162 -12.86 -1.95 -2.14
C ASP A 162 -11.56 -1.59 -2.88
N ARG A 163 -11.64 -1.27 -4.18
CA ARG A 163 -10.49 -0.74 -4.94
C ARG A 163 -9.99 0.58 -4.36
N ALA A 164 -10.90 1.48 -3.97
CA ALA A 164 -10.52 2.72 -3.32
C ALA A 164 -9.86 2.49 -1.95
N VAL A 165 -10.33 1.51 -1.18
CA VAL A 165 -9.67 1.10 0.08
C VAL A 165 -8.24 0.63 -0.19
N ALA A 166 -8.05 -0.21 -1.22
CA ALA A 166 -6.74 -0.68 -1.63
C ALA A 166 -5.82 0.47 -2.05
N ILE A 167 -6.33 1.43 -2.84
CA ILE A 167 -5.57 2.63 -3.23
C ILE A 167 -5.09 3.36 -1.97
N LEU A 168 -5.98 3.67 -1.04
CA LEU A 168 -5.63 4.42 0.17
C LEU A 168 -4.58 3.69 1.02
N HIS A 169 -4.69 2.37 1.15
CA HIS A 169 -3.71 1.53 1.82
C HIS A 169 -2.30 1.78 1.25
N GLU A 170 -2.16 1.65 -0.07
CA GLU A 170 -0.87 1.83 -0.73
C GLU A 170 -0.35 3.27 -0.67
N LEU A 171 -1.24 4.27 -0.68
CA LEU A 171 -0.82 5.66 -0.52
C LEU A 171 -0.28 5.92 0.89
N ILE A 172 -0.94 5.40 1.93
CA ILE A 172 -0.47 5.51 3.32
C ILE A 172 0.86 4.75 3.47
N TYR A 173 0.96 3.56 2.90
CA TYR A 173 2.20 2.79 2.90
C TYR A 173 3.35 3.56 2.22
N ARG A 174 3.09 4.21 1.08
CA ARG A 174 4.07 5.08 0.38
C ARG A 174 4.64 6.15 1.29
N VAL A 175 3.80 6.82 2.09
CA VAL A 175 4.25 7.87 3.02
C VAL A 175 5.24 7.29 4.03
N ILE A 176 4.98 6.08 4.53
CA ILE A 176 5.87 5.39 5.48
C ILE A 176 7.22 5.09 4.82
N LEU A 177 7.21 4.52 3.62
CA LEU A 177 8.43 4.18 2.87
C LEU A 177 9.27 5.42 2.54
N VAL A 178 8.65 6.50 2.03
CA VAL A 178 9.34 7.75 1.67
C VAL A 178 10.01 8.39 2.88
N ARG A 179 9.47 8.19 4.07
CA ARG A 179 10.05 8.67 5.33
C ARG A 179 11.16 7.76 5.89
N GLY A 180 11.63 6.80 5.09
CA GLY A 180 12.77 5.93 5.41
C GLY A 180 12.42 4.77 6.34
N LYS A 181 11.13 4.43 6.48
CA LYS A 181 10.71 3.29 7.29
C LYS A 181 10.45 2.06 6.44
N ASN A 182 10.68 0.90 7.05
CA ASN A 182 10.39 -0.39 6.46
C ASN A 182 9.67 -1.25 7.53
N PRO A 183 8.35 -1.07 7.72
CA PRO A 183 7.62 -1.77 8.77
C PRO A 183 7.59 -3.28 8.48
N ALA A 184 7.65 -4.09 9.54
CA ALA A 184 7.60 -5.55 9.40
C ALA A 184 6.20 -6.07 9.01
N THR A 185 5.15 -5.29 9.29
CA THR A 185 3.76 -5.62 8.98
C THR A 185 2.99 -4.38 8.51
N SER A 186 1.87 -4.59 7.84
CA SER A 186 0.97 -3.52 7.37
C SER A 186 -0.09 -3.12 8.41
N GLU A 187 -0.05 -3.67 9.64
CA GLU A 187 -1.08 -3.40 10.67
C GLU A 187 -1.28 -1.91 10.96
N GLY A 188 -0.20 -1.14 11.07
CA GLY A 188 -0.31 0.31 11.31
C GLY A 188 -0.93 1.06 10.14
N VAL A 189 -0.72 0.58 8.91
CA VAL A 189 -1.30 1.15 7.68
C VAL A 189 -2.79 0.87 7.66
N ARG A 190 -3.18 -0.38 7.92
CA ARG A 190 -4.58 -0.80 7.99
C ARG A 190 -5.33 -0.03 9.06
N MET A 191 -4.78 0.09 10.27
CA MET A 191 -5.38 0.91 11.33
C MET A 191 -5.68 2.35 10.88
N VAL A 192 -4.72 3.04 10.26
CA VAL A 192 -4.95 4.41 9.78
C VAL A 192 -5.98 4.45 8.65
N ASN A 193 -5.91 3.51 7.71
CA ASN A 193 -6.87 3.41 6.61
C ASN A 193 -8.30 3.20 7.15
N GLU A 194 -8.48 2.27 8.08
CA GLU A 194 -9.77 1.95 8.69
C GLU A 194 -10.36 3.11 9.49
N VAL A 195 -9.53 3.88 10.20
CA VAL A 195 -9.98 5.12 10.84
C VAL A 195 -10.54 6.09 9.78
N ILE A 196 -9.82 6.30 8.67
CA ILE A 196 -10.26 7.16 7.55
C ILE A 196 -11.60 6.68 6.96
N LEU A 197 -11.77 5.37 6.81
CA LEU A 197 -12.97 4.75 6.23
C LEU A 197 -14.18 4.77 7.19
N SER A 198 -13.93 4.80 8.49
CA SER A 198 -14.98 4.79 9.53
C SER A 198 -15.51 6.18 9.90
N ALA A 199 -16.50 6.22 10.80
CA ALA A 199 -17.01 7.45 11.38
C ALA A 199 -16.02 8.13 12.34
N LYS A 200 -14.96 7.42 12.75
CA LYS A 200 -14.06 7.88 13.81
C LYS A 200 -13.38 9.19 13.46
N THR A 201 -13.07 9.43 12.19
CA THR A 201 -12.54 10.72 11.75
C THR A 201 -13.41 11.92 12.16
N ALA A 202 -14.74 11.80 12.15
CA ALA A 202 -15.63 12.90 12.55
C ALA A 202 -15.69 13.11 14.07
N GLU A 203 -15.27 12.11 14.85
CA GLU A 203 -15.27 12.13 16.32
C GLU A 203 -13.90 12.55 16.90
N MET A 204 -12.87 12.64 16.07
CA MET A 204 -11.48 12.89 16.48
C MET A 204 -11.10 14.36 16.38
N SER A 205 -10.28 14.83 17.32
CA SER A 205 -9.52 16.08 17.18
C SER A 205 -8.28 15.88 16.30
N ALA A 206 -7.70 16.98 15.81
CA ALA A 206 -6.43 16.95 15.08
C ALA A 206 -5.29 16.37 15.93
N GLU A 207 -5.29 16.63 17.24
CA GLU A 207 -4.33 16.06 18.20
C GLU A 207 -4.48 14.54 18.30
N GLN A 208 -5.70 14.05 18.51
CA GLN A 208 -5.98 12.61 18.57
C GLN A 208 -5.60 11.88 17.28
N PHE A 209 -5.85 12.51 16.12
CA PHE A 209 -5.44 11.96 14.84
C PHE A 209 -3.92 12.00 14.67
N GLY A 210 -3.26 13.05 15.14
CA GLY A 210 -1.80 13.13 15.18
C GLY A 210 -1.17 12.03 16.04
N ASP A 211 -1.71 11.78 17.23
CA ASP A 211 -1.28 10.71 18.11
C ASP A 211 -1.45 9.34 17.46
N LEU A 212 -2.57 9.10 16.78
CA LEU A 212 -2.78 7.88 15.99
C LEU A 212 -1.67 7.68 14.95
N LEU A 213 -1.34 8.72 14.18
CA LEU A 213 -0.28 8.67 13.17
C LEU A 213 1.10 8.43 13.83
N ILE A 214 1.37 9.02 14.99
CA ILE A 214 2.60 8.78 15.74
C ILE A 214 2.65 7.36 16.29
N THR A 215 1.55 6.81 16.79
CA THR A 215 1.51 5.45 17.35
C THR A 215 1.72 4.41 16.25
N TYR A 216 1.02 4.55 15.12
CA TYR A 216 0.96 3.49 14.11
C TYR A 216 1.93 3.70 12.94
N LEU A 217 2.26 4.95 12.60
CA LEU A 217 3.19 5.29 11.53
C LEU A 217 4.51 5.87 12.07
N GLY A 218 4.57 6.22 13.36
CA GLY A 218 5.73 6.63 14.18
C GLY A 218 6.06 8.13 14.26
N ALA A 219 7.02 8.49 15.11
CA ALA A 219 7.27 9.86 15.60
C ALA A 219 7.51 10.98 14.56
N ASN A 220 7.90 10.66 13.31
CA ASN A 220 8.08 11.67 12.26
C ASN A 220 6.77 12.32 11.78
N TYR A 221 5.61 11.85 12.26
CA TYR A 221 4.30 12.47 12.00
C TYR A 221 3.96 13.62 12.97
N GLY A 222 4.63 13.74 14.13
CA GLY A 222 4.32 14.77 15.14
C GLY A 222 5.03 16.11 14.96
N LYS A 223 6.20 16.15 14.31
CA LYS A 223 7.06 17.35 14.27
C LYS A 223 6.65 18.43 13.26
N LYS A 224 5.73 18.13 12.32
CA LYS A 224 5.25 19.10 11.31
C LYS A 224 3.80 19.54 11.50
N MET A 225 3.08 19.04 12.50
CA MET A 225 1.69 19.44 12.75
C MET A 225 1.55 20.66 13.68
N ALA A 226 2.66 21.18 14.19
CA ALA A 226 2.71 22.30 15.15
C ALA A 226 3.31 23.60 14.56
N GLN A 227 3.33 23.75 13.24
CA GLN A 227 3.78 24.98 12.56
C GLN A 227 2.75 25.44 11.54
#